data_AF-A0A965RFE8-F1
#
_entry.id   AF-A0A965RFE8-F1
#
_cell.length_a   1.000
_cell.length_b   1.000
_cell.length_c   1.000
_cell.angle_alpha   90.00
_cell.angle_beta   90.00
_cell.angle_gamma   90.00
#
_symmetry.space_group_name_H-M   'P 1'
#
loop_
_entity.id
_entity.type
_entity.pdbx_description
1 polymer ?
#
loop_
_entity_poly.entity_id
_entity_poly.type
_entity_poly.pdbx_seq_one_letter_code
_entity_poly.pdbx_strand_id
1 'polypeptide(L)'
;MVLNHSSEREKLVEMGRLLQQSRELAGFTMEDMGKKLGMRSEQIQAIEEGNTEYFKKTAQPLIWFARIYAKKLKVDLPELVFMDIKRASGTLSQPIHNIPAFLMKQKTDSND
;
A
#
# COMPACT_ATOMS: atom_id res chain seq x y z
N MET A 1 -5.36 23.43 17.59
CA MET A 1 -4.47 22.26 17.54
C MET A 1 -3.63 22.37 16.28
N VAL A 2 -2.32 22.62 16.43
CA VAL A 2 -1.43 22.93 15.30
C VAL A 2 -0.78 21.64 14.79
N LEU A 3 -1.26 21.21 13.64
CA LEU A 3 -0.62 20.45 12.55
C LEU A 3 0.60 19.58 12.91
N ASN A 4 0.36 18.27 13.05
CA ASN A 4 1.35 17.20 13.14
C ASN A 4 2.01 16.86 11.77
N HIS A 5 1.90 17.73 10.76
CA HIS A 5 2.26 17.43 9.36
C HIS A 5 3.76 17.39 9.08
N SER A 6 4.59 18.09 9.87
CA SER A 6 6.05 18.05 9.72
C SER A 6 6.60 16.64 9.97
N SER A 7 6.07 15.97 11.00
CA SER A 7 6.44 14.60 11.35
C SER A 7 6.04 13.59 10.27
N GLU A 8 4.87 13.78 9.63
CA GLU A 8 4.40 12.87 8.59
C GLU A 8 5.28 12.94 7.34
N ARG A 9 5.62 14.15 6.87
CA ARG A 9 6.51 14.31 5.71
C ARG A 9 7.89 13.70 5.98
N GLU A 10 8.46 13.92 7.16
CA GLU A 10 9.75 13.35 7.56
C GLU A 10 9.71 11.82 7.56
N LYS A 11 8.64 11.21 8.09
CA LYS A 11 8.44 9.75 8.05
C LYS A 11 8.39 9.20 6.61
N LEU A 12 7.76 9.92 5.68
CA LEU A 12 7.69 9.51 4.28
C LEU A 12 9.04 9.61 3.57
N VAL A 13 9.80 10.66 3.86
CA VAL A 13 11.17 10.79 3.36
C VAL A 13 12.04 9.65 3.87
N GLU A 14 11.97 9.33 5.17
CA GLU A 14 12.78 8.25 5.76
C GLU A 14 12.41 6.87 5.19
N MET A 15 11.12 6.61 5.03
CA MET A 15 10.64 5.41 4.34
C MET A 15 11.17 5.33 2.90
N GLY A 16 11.17 6.44 2.16
CA GLY A 16 11.71 6.52 0.81
C GLY A 16 13.20 6.19 0.76
N ARG A 17 13.99 6.74 1.70
CA ARG A 17 15.43 6.45 1.82
C ARG A 17 15.70 4.99 2.13
N LEU A 18 14.92 4.38 3.01
CA LEU A 18 15.06 2.95 3.33
C LEU A 18 14.79 2.07 2.10
N LEU A 19 13.79 2.41 1.30
CA LEU A 19 13.49 1.72 0.04
C LEU A 19 14.60 1.88 -1.00
N GLN A 20 15.13 3.10 -1.14
CA GLN A 20 16.25 3.40 -2.02
C GLN A 20 17.47 2.55 -1.66
N GLN A 21 17.90 2.59 -0.40
CA GLN A 21 19.04 1.83 0.09
C GLN A 21 18.84 0.33 -0.14
N SER A 22 17.65 -0.18 0.15
CA SER A 22 17.33 -1.59 -0.06
C SER A 22 17.36 -1.99 -1.55
N ARG A 23 16.92 -1.11 -2.44
CA ARG A 23 17.00 -1.33 -3.91
C ARG A 23 18.44 -1.39 -4.37
N GLU A 24 19.26 -0.44 -3.92
CA GLU A 24 20.67 -0.35 -4.29
C GLU A 24 21.46 -1.56 -3.76
N LEU A 25 21.20 -2.00 -2.53
CA LEU A 25 21.77 -3.23 -1.96
C LEU A 25 21.35 -4.49 -2.74
N ALA A 26 20.13 -4.51 -3.26
CA ALA A 26 19.65 -5.59 -4.11
C ALA A 26 20.18 -5.51 -5.56
N GLY A 27 20.96 -4.48 -5.90
CA GLY A 27 21.55 -4.29 -7.23
C GLY A 27 20.56 -3.88 -8.32
N PHE A 28 19.39 -3.33 -7.96
CA PHE A 28 18.39 -2.91 -8.94
C PHE A 28 18.54 -1.42 -9.29
N THR A 29 18.44 -1.11 -10.58
CA THR A 29 18.21 0.27 -11.03
C THR A 29 16.76 0.69 -10.79
N MET A 30 16.47 2.00 -10.85
CA MET A 30 15.09 2.47 -10.81
C MET A 30 14.25 1.91 -11.96
N GLU A 31 14.84 1.73 -13.14
CA GLU A 31 14.16 1.14 -14.30
C GLU A 31 13.82 -0.33 -14.08
N ASP A 32 14.75 -1.12 -13.51
CA ASP A 32 14.50 -2.52 -13.18
C ASP A 32 13.38 -2.67 -12.16
N MET A 33 13.40 -1.79 -11.15
CA MET A 33 12.38 -1.77 -10.13
C MET A 33 11.03 -1.34 -10.70
N GLY A 34 11.02 -0.34 -11.57
CA GLY A 34 9.86 0.10 -12.33
C GLY A 34 9.25 -1.04 -13.14
N LYS A 35 10.05 -1.78 -13.91
CA LYS A 35 9.60 -2.97 -14.68
C LYS A 35 9.00 -4.05 -13.76
N LYS A 36 9.62 -4.31 -12.60
CA LYS A 36 9.13 -5.31 -11.63
C LYS A 36 7.81 -4.92 -10.95
N LEU A 37 7.54 -3.63 -10.83
CA LEU A 37 6.38 -3.08 -10.14
C LEU A 37 5.28 -2.58 -11.10
N GLY A 38 5.54 -2.51 -12.41
CA GLY A 38 4.65 -1.90 -13.38
C GLY A 38 4.54 -0.38 -13.23
N MET A 39 5.65 0.27 -12.85
CA MET A 39 5.74 1.72 -12.62
C MET A 39 6.81 2.33 -13.51
N ARG A 40 6.69 3.63 -13.81
CA ARG A 40 7.76 4.38 -14.47
C ARG A 40 8.87 4.74 -13.48
N SER A 41 10.09 4.97 -13.97
CA SER A 41 11.24 5.34 -13.14
C SER A 41 10.99 6.61 -12.33
N GLU A 42 10.25 7.59 -12.86
CA GLU A 42 9.93 8.82 -12.14
C GLU A 42 8.99 8.56 -10.96
N GLN A 43 8.14 7.53 -11.06
CA GLN A 43 7.29 7.11 -9.93
C GLN A 43 8.12 6.44 -8.84
N ILE A 44 9.12 5.64 -9.23
CA ILE A 44 10.07 5.02 -8.29
C ILE A 44 10.84 6.11 -7.56
N GLN A 45 11.38 7.08 -8.30
CA GLN A 45 12.06 8.24 -7.73
C GLN A 45 11.17 9.02 -6.77
N ALA A 46 9.93 9.34 -7.16
CA ALA A 46 9.01 10.06 -6.29
C ALA A 46 8.68 9.32 -4.99
N ILE A 47 8.65 7.98 -4.99
CA ILE A 47 8.48 7.17 -3.78
C ILE A 47 9.73 7.24 -2.90
N GLU A 48 10.92 7.12 -3.49
CA GLU A 48 12.21 7.19 -2.79
C GLU A 48 12.48 8.57 -2.18
N GLU A 49 11.96 9.63 -2.80
CA GLU A 49 12.03 11.00 -2.29
C GLU A 49 10.94 11.34 -1.26
N GLY A 50 9.94 10.46 -1.06
CA GLY A 50 8.76 10.79 -0.24
C GLY A 50 7.91 11.91 -0.84
N ASN A 51 7.97 12.13 -2.16
CA ASN A 51 7.33 13.24 -2.87
C ASN A 51 5.82 13.00 -3.05
N THR A 52 5.03 13.43 -2.07
CA THR A 52 3.56 13.33 -2.12
C THR A 52 2.92 14.22 -3.19
N GLU A 53 3.61 15.27 -3.66
CA GLU A 53 3.07 16.19 -4.68
C GLU A 53 2.91 15.49 -6.02
N TYR A 54 3.84 14.58 -6.35
CA TYR A 54 3.74 13.70 -7.53
C TYR A 54 2.44 12.86 -7.52
N PHE A 55 1.97 12.47 -6.33
CA PHE A 55 0.77 11.65 -6.15
C PHE A 55 -0.49 12.47 -5.81
N LYS A 56 -0.67 13.60 -6.51
CA LYS A 56 -1.81 14.51 -6.34
C LYS A 56 -1.90 15.12 -4.94
N LYS A 57 -0.75 15.37 -4.29
CA LYS A 57 -0.64 15.96 -2.94
C LYS A 57 -1.32 15.14 -1.84
N THR A 58 -1.48 13.83 -2.06
CA THR A 58 -2.00 12.91 -1.05
C THR A 58 -0.95 11.89 -0.70
N ALA A 59 -0.78 11.59 0.59
CA ALA A 59 0.20 10.62 1.05
C ALA A 59 -0.25 9.17 0.77
N GLN A 60 -1.56 8.91 0.64
CA GLN A 60 -2.09 7.56 0.52
C GLN A 60 -1.60 6.77 -0.69
N PRO A 61 -1.61 7.31 -1.94
CA PRO A 61 -1.12 6.56 -3.08
C PRO A 61 0.37 6.26 -2.95
N LEU A 62 1.17 7.24 -2.51
CA LEU A 62 2.60 7.06 -2.26
C LEU A 62 2.84 5.91 -1.27
N ILE A 63 2.11 5.89 -0.16
CA ILE A 63 2.27 4.87 0.88
C ILE A 63 1.80 3.49 0.37
N TRP A 64 0.73 3.43 -0.43
CA TRP A 64 0.30 2.18 -1.05
C TRP A 64 1.39 1.62 -1.97
N PHE A 65 1.99 2.45 -2.81
CA PHE A 65 3.07 2.03 -3.69
C PHE A 65 4.33 1.61 -2.91
N ALA A 66 4.69 2.35 -1.86
CA ALA A 66 5.79 2.00 -0.98
C ALA A 66 5.62 0.63 -0.31
N ARG A 67 4.38 0.26 0.08
CA ARG A 67 4.09 -1.08 0.63
C ARG A 67 4.34 -2.19 -0.40
N ILE A 68 3.93 -1.99 -1.64
CA ILE A 68 4.15 -2.97 -2.71
C ILE A 68 5.65 -3.09 -2.99
N TYR A 69 6.34 -1.96 -3.02
CA TYR A 69 7.78 -1.89 -3.20
C TYR A 69 8.51 -2.68 -2.10
N ALA A 70 8.25 -2.40 -0.83
CA ALA A 70 8.83 -3.12 0.30
C ALA A 70 8.57 -4.63 0.24
N LYS A 71 7.33 -5.03 -0.05
CA LYS A 71 6.96 -6.44 -0.23
C LYS A 71 7.78 -7.10 -1.35
N LYS A 72 8.06 -6.38 -2.43
CA LYS A 72 8.84 -6.90 -3.56
C LYS A 72 10.32 -7.09 -3.20
N LEU A 73 10.88 -6.18 -2.40
CA LEU A 73 12.25 -6.27 -1.89
C LEU A 73 12.39 -7.16 -0.64
N LYS A 74 11.27 -7.63 -0.06
CA LYS A 74 11.22 -8.35 1.23
C LYS A 74 11.86 -7.55 2.37
N VAL A 75 11.59 -6.26 2.39
CA VAL A 75 12.05 -5.31 3.41
C VAL A 75 10.90 -5.01 4.35
N ASP A 76 11.18 -5.01 5.64
CA ASP A 76 10.22 -4.57 6.65
C ASP A 76 10.28 -3.04 6.76
N LEU A 77 9.15 -2.39 6.47
CA LEU A 77 8.99 -0.96 6.68
C LEU A 77 8.47 -0.68 8.09
N PRO A 78 8.89 0.40 8.76
CA PRO A 78 8.42 0.72 10.11
C PRO A 78 6.90 0.91 10.17
N GLU A 79 6.23 0.17 11.06
CA GLU A 79 4.76 0.21 11.28
C GLU A 79 4.26 1.65 11.51
N LEU A 80 5.10 2.50 12.14
CA LEU A 80 4.82 3.89 12.49
C LEU A 80 4.54 4.80 11.28
N VAL A 81 4.98 4.43 10.08
CA VAL A 81 4.64 5.15 8.83
C VAL A 81 3.20 4.84 8.39
N PHE A 82 2.63 3.71 8.83
CA PHE A 82 1.35 3.18 8.35
C PHE A 82 0.18 3.32 9.33
N MET A 83 0.46 3.52 10.63
CA MET A 83 -0.57 3.58 11.68
C MET A 83 -1.40 4.86 11.67
N ASP A 84 -0.84 5.98 11.19
CA ASP A 84 -1.48 7.31 11.25
C ASP A 84 -2.48 7.56 10.10
N ILE A 85 -2.39 6.77 9.02
CA ILE A 85 -3.42 6.79 8.01
C ILE A 85 -4.58 6.00 8.57
N LYS A 86 -5.55 6.70 9.16
CA LYS A 86 -6.89 6.18 9.32
C LYS A 86 -7.24 5.54 7.99
N ARG A 87 -7.21 4.19 7.95
CA ARG A 87 -7.85 3.41 6.88
C ARG A 87 -9.13 4.18 6.63
N ALA A 88 -9.34 4.70 5.42
CA ALA A 88 -10.67 5.13 5.06
C ALA A 88 -11.56 4.00 5.57
N SER A 89 -12.42 4.32 6.52
CA SER A 89 -13.25 3.38 7.23
C SER A 89 -14.22 2.80 6.20
N GLY A 90 -13.72 1.95 5.33
CA GLY A 90 -14.46 0.86 4.75
C GLY A 90 -14.69 -0.09 5.90
N THR A 91 -15.72 0.26 6.67
CA THR A 91 -16.76 -0.68 7.04
C THR A 91 -16.21 -2.07 7.33
N LEU A 92 -15.78 -2.29 8.57
CA LEU A 92 -15.99 -3.60 9.20
C LEU A 92 -17.51 -3.80 9.26
N SER A 93 -18.11 -4.29 8.18
CA SER A 93 -19.48 -4.81 8.20
C SER A 93 -19.62 -5.95 7.18
N GLN A 94 -19.47 -7.14 7.75
CA GLN A 94 -20.13 -8.40 7.39
C GLN A 94 -19.65 -9.15 6.13
N PRO A 95 -19.56 -10.49 6.24
CA PRO A 95 -19.41 -11.33 5.06
C PRO A 95 -20.76 -11.34 4.32
N ILE A 96 -20.88 -10.54 3.27
CA ILE A 96 -22.00 -10.68 2.33
C ILE A 96 -21.71 -11.90 1.47
N HIS A 97 -22.04 -13.07 1.99
CA HIS A 97 -22.29 -14.25 1.16
C HIS A 97 -23.61 -14.02 0.42
N ASN A 98 -23.61 -13.18 -0.63
CA ASN A 98 -24.68 -13.19 -1.62
C ASN A 98 -24.55 -14.46 -2.45
N ILE A 99 -24.84 -15.60 -1.83
CA ILE A 99 -25.08 -16.84 -2.54
C ILE A 99 -26.39 -16.63 -3.30
N PRO A 100 -26.39 -16.60 -4.64
CA PRO A 100 -27.62 -16.48 -5.39
C PRO A 100 -28.56 -17.63 -5.02
N ALA A 101 -29.87 -17.35 -4.92
CA ALA A 101 -30.86 -18.34 -4.49
C ALA A 101 -30.82 -19.65 -5.28
N PHE A 102 -30.36 -19.63 -6.55
CA PHE A 102 -30.22 -20.83 -7.37
C PHE A 102 -29.16 -21.82 -6.87
N LEU A 103 -28.19 -21.38 -6.06
CA LEU A 103 -27.13 -22.23 -5.51
C LEU A 103 -27.55 -22.84 -4.14
N MET A 104 -28.68 -22.41 -3.57
CA MET A 104 -29.22 -23.01 -2.36
C MET A 104 -29.89 -24.34 -2.72
N LYS A 105 -29.13 -25.44 -2.59
CA LYS A 105 -29.66 -26.80 -2.74
C LYS A 105 -30.68 -27.06 -1.63
N GLN A 106 -31.97 -27.02 -1.99
CA GLN A 106 -33.04 -27.42 -1.10
C GLN A 106 -32.83 -28.89 -0.71
N LYS A 107 -32.62 -29.14 0.58
CA LYS A 107 -32.76 -30.47 1.15
C LYS A 107 -34.25 -30.80 1.08
N THR A 108 -34.64 -31.66 0.16
CA THR A 108 -35.90 -32.38 0.23
C THR A 108 -35.78 -33.34 1.41
N ASP A 109 -36.29 -32.95 2.57
CA ASP A 109 -36.60 -33.90 3.62
C ASP A 109 -37.81 -34.71 3.14
N SER A 110 -37.53 -35.94 2.71
CA SER A 110 -38.53 -36.99 2.60
C SER A 110 -39.09 -37.27 4.00
N ASN A 111 -40.37 -37.05 4.22
CA ASN A 111 -41.08 -37.75 5.28
C ASN A 111 -42.57 -37.94 4.93
N ASP A 112 -42.97 -39.21 5.06
CA ASP A 112 -44.23 -39.91 4.74
C ASP A 112 -44.64 -40.06 3.25
#